data_AF-A0A7W5UXB7-F1
#
_entry.id   AF-A0A7W5UXB7-F1
#
_cell.length_a   1.000
_cell.length_b   1.000
_cell.length_c   1.000
_cell.angle_alpha   90.00
_cell.angle_beta   90.00
_cell.angle_gamma   90.00
#
_symmetry.space_group_name_H-M   'P 1'
#
loop_
_entity.id
_entity.type
_entity.pdbx_description
1 polymer ?
#
loop_
_entity_poly.entity_id
_entity_poly.type
_entity_poly.pdbx_seq_one_letter_code
_entity_poly.pdbx_strand_id
1 'polypeptide(L)'
;MREGYDARETWPFECQCCWHVWEEEYLVRRLTDDHGNEVEVWLRSGVSVQPPNSDRSCPKCGAVQITTFPSGYLAKRAEPVVPAPREIAQETALKFTWRAPIM
;
A
#
# COMPACT_ATOMS: atom_id res chain seq x y z
N MET A 1 13.08 0.59 35.59
CA MET A 1 12.00 1.15 34.75
C MET A 1 12.37 0.76 33.34
N ARG A 2 11.61 -0.13 32.68
CA ARG A 2 11.86 -0.37 31.25
C ARG A 2 11.49 0.91 30.53
N GLU A 3 12.48 1.59 29.96
CA GLU A 3 12.20 2.70 29.07
C GLU A 3 11.57 2.10 27.81
N GLY A 4 10.41 2.64 27.46
CA GLY A 4 9.64 2.20 26.33
C GLY A 4 8.59 3.23 26.01
N TYR A 5 8.16 3.26 24.76
CA TYR A 5 7.11 4.15 24.31
C TYR A 5 6.04 3.36 23.59
N ASP A 6 4.81 3.85 23.72
CA ASP A 6 3.65 3.29 23.06
C ASP A 6 3.29 4.16 21.84
N ALA A 7 3.15 3.54 20.67
CA ALA A 7 2.72 4.19 19.43
C ALA A 7 1.34 3.68 19.02
N ARG A 8 0.44 4.57 18.57
CA ARG A 8 -0.77 4.14 17.85
C ARG A 8 -0.47 4.05 16.37
N GLU A 9 -0.77 2.92 15.76
CA GLU A 9 -0.55 2.67 14.35
C GLU A 9 -1.81 2.11 13.69
N THR A 10 -2.26 2.75 12.62
CA THR A 10 -3.37 2.26 11.79
C THR A 10 -2.79 1.47 10.62
N TRP A 11 -3.16 0.19 10.53
CA TRP A 11 -2.63 -0.74 9.55
C TRP A 11 -3.71 -1.10 8.51
N PRO A 12 -3.47 -0.85 7.22
CA PRO A 12 -4.34 -1.31 6.14
C PRO A 12 -4.10 -2.77 5.78
N PHE A 13 -5.19 -3.46 5.47
CA PHE A 13 -5.22 -4.83 4.99
C PHE A 13 -6.03 -4.94 3.71
N GLU A 14 -5.60 -5.84 2.83
CA GLU A 14 -6.31 -6.17 1.61
C GLU A 14 -6.41 -7.69 1.46
N CYS A 15 -7.64 -8.18 1.28
CA CYS A 15 -7.87 -9.58 0.96
C CYS A 15 -7.60 -9.85 -0.52
N GLN A 16 -6.67 -10.74 -0.82
CA GLN A 16 -6.32 -11.11 -2.19
C GLN A 16 -7.38 -12.03 -2.84
N CYS A 17 -8.36 -12.54 -2.08
CA CYS A 17 -9.47 -13.33 -2.62
C CYS A 17 -10.67 -12.48 -3.03
N CYS A 18 -11.12 -11.56 -2.16
CA CYS A 18 -12.37 -10.80 -2.36
C CYS A 18 -12.15 -9.28 -2.49
N TRP A 19 -10.90 -8.82 -2.47
CA TRP A 19 -10.48 -7.42 -2.62
C TRP A 19 -11.09 -6.47 -1.59
N HIS A 20 -11.58 -7.02 -0.48
CA HIS A 20 -12.03 -6.20 0.63
C HIS A 20 -10.81 -5.55 1.31
N VAL A 21 -10.88 -4.24 1.45
CA VAL A 21 -9.89 -3.42 2.16
C VAL A 21 -10.49 -2.98 3.49
N TRP A 22 -9.70 -3.09 4.55
CA TRP A 22 -10.07 -2.60 5.87
C TRP A 22 -8.82 -2.12 6.63
N GLU A 23 -9.04 -1.37 7.70
CA GLU A 23 -7.98 -0.88 8.57
C GLU A 23 -8.23 -1.32 10.01
N GLU A 24 -7.16 -1.52 10.77
CA GLU A 24 -7.23 -1.77 12.20
C GLU A 24 -6.21 -0.91 12.96
N GLU A 25 -6.59 -0.49 14.16
CA GLU A 25 -5.71 0.27 15.07
C GLU A 25 -4.97 -0.68 16.01
N TYR A 26 -3.65 -0.47 16.10
CA TYR A 26 -2.75 -1.13 17.03
C TYR A 26 -2.15 -0.13 18.00
N LEU A 27 -1.94 -0.57 19.23
CA LEU A 27 -1.00 0.06 20.14
C LEU A 27 0.27 -0.81 20.16
N VAL A 28 1.37 -0.24 19.69
CA VAL A 28 2.68 -0.90 19.64
C VAL A 28 3.52 -0.38 20.79
N ARG A 29 3.81 -1.25 21.74
CA ARG A 29 4.67 -0.94 22.88
C ARG A 29 6.08 -1.42 22.56
N ARG A 30 7.00 -0.47 22.40
CA ARG A 30 8.42 -0.73 22.14
C ARG A 30 9.18 -0.69 23.46
N LEU A 31 9.86 -1.77 23.77
CA LEU A 31 10.58 -1.98 25.03
C LEU A 31 11.99 -2.44 24.74
N THR A 32 12.90 -2.17 25.66
CA THR A 32 14.22 -2.81 25.70
C THR A 32 14.20 -3.90 26.77
N ASP A 33 14.61 -5.12 26.42
CA ASP A 33 14.76 -6.21 27.38
C ASP A 33 16.03 -6.05 28.25
N ASP A 34 16.22 -6.94 29.22
CA ASP A 34 17.37 -6.87 30.15
C ASP A 34 18.73 -7.16 29.45
N HIS A 35 18.70 -7.60 28.19
CA HIS A 35 19.86 -7.85 27.35
C HIS A 35 20.13 -6.71 26.34
N GLY A 36 19.28 -5.68 26.31
CA GLY A 36 19.41 -4.57 25.37
C GLY A 36 18.72 -4.80 24.02
N ASN A 37 17.96 -5.89 23.84
CA ASN A 37 17.23 -6.13 22.60
C ASN A 37 15.92 -5.34 22.59
N GLU A 38 15.57 -4.80 21.41
CA GLU A 38 14.26 -4.21 21.20
C GLU A 38 13.19 -5.31 21.07
N VAL A 39 12.10 -5.13 21.82
CA VAL A 39 10.94 -6.01 21.82
C VAL A 39 9.70 -5.18 21.56
N GLU A 40 8.85 -5.65 20.65
CA GLU A 40 7.55 -5.04 20.36
C GLU A 40 6.42 -5.88 20.92
N VAL A 41 5.55 -5.25 21.72
CA VAL A 41 4.29 -5.84 22.17
C VAL A 41 3.16 -5.18 21.41
N TRP A 42 2.42 -5.99 20.65
CA TRP A 42 1.30 -5.54 19.84
C TRP A 42 0.00 -5.73 20.61
N LEU A 43 -0.80 -4.66 20.68
CA LEU A 43 -2.08 -4.65 21.37
C LEU A 43 -3.18 -4.19 20.41
N ARG A 44 -4.31 -4.89 20.42
CA ARG A 44 -5.54 -4.47 19.75
C ARG A 44 -6.65 -4.43 20.79
N SER A 45 -7.30 -3.28 20.93
CA SER A 45 -8.32 -3.05 21.97
C SER A 45 -7.84 -3.42 23.39
N GLY A 46 -6.54 -3.21 23.67
CA GLY A 46 -5.91 -3.53 24.96
C GLY A 46 -5.52 -5.00 25.15
N VAL A 47 -5.83 -5.89 24.20
CA VAL A 47 -5.47 -7.31 24.25
C VAL A 47 -4.20 -7.56 23.45
N SER A 48 -3.26 -8.35 24.01
CA SER A 48 -2.03 -8.72 23.30
C SER A 48 -2.35 -9.64 22.13
N VAL A 49 -1.77 -9.31 20.98
CA VAL A 49 -1.98 -10.00 19.71
C VAL A 49 -0.66 -10.17 18.97
N GLN A 50 -0.68 -10.97 17.91
CA GLN A 50 0.44 -11.08 16.98
C GLN A 50 0.59 -9.81 16.12
N PRO A 51 1.77 -9.53 15.57
CA PRO A 51 1.97 -8.39 14.68
C PRO A 51 1.06 -8.43 13.44
N PRO A 52 0.84 -7.30 12.75
CA PRO A 52 -0.08 -7.16 11.62
C PRO A 52 0.14 -8.17 10.50
N ASN A 53 1.39 -8.53 10.26
CA ASN A 53 1.82 -9.48 9.23
C ASN A 53 1.59 -10.96 9.58
N SER A 54 1.04 -11.27 10.76
CA SER A 54 0.88 -12.63 11.26
C SER A 54 -0.59 -13.04 11.33
N ASP A 55 -0.89 -14.24 10.83
CA ASP A 55 -2.15 -15.01 10.98
C ASP A 55 -3.45 -14.19 11.09
N ARG A 56 -3.99 -13.81 9.93
CA ARG A 56 -5.29 -13.12 9.83
C ARG A 56 -6.24 -13.79 8.84
N SER A 57 -7.52 -13.54 9.03
CA SER A 57 -8.60 -13.93 8.11
C SER A 57 -9.42 -12.71 7.69
N CYS A 58 -9.82 -12.66 6.43
CA CYS A 58 -10.65 -11.58 5.91
C CYS A 58 -12.03 -11.58 6.62
N PRO A 59 -12.48 -10.44 7.18
CA PRO A 59 -13.78 -10.39 7.85
C PRO A 59 -14.98 -10.57 6.91
N LYS A 60 -14.77 -10.39 5.59
CA LYS A 60 -15.82 -10.52 4.58
C LYS A 60 -15.96 -11.94 4.04
N CYS A 61 -14.86 -12.65 3.78
CA CYS A 61 -14.90 -13.98 3.13
C CYS A 61 -14.18 -15.10 3.89
N GLY A 62 -13.52 -14.81 5.01
CA GLY A 62 -12.80 -15.80 5.82
C GLY A 62 -11.45 -16.26 5.27
N ALA A 63 -11.05 -15.84 4.06
CA ALA A 63 -9.78 -16.26 3.48
C ALA A 63 -8.57 -15.67 4.22
N VAL A 64 -7.46 -16.43 4.24
CA VAL A 64 -6.20 -16.04 4.91
C VAL A 64 -5.17 -15.42 3.97
N GLN A 65 -5.48 -15.31 2.67
CA GLN A 65 -4.63 -14.64 1.68
C GLN A 65 -4.80 -13.12 1.83
N ILE A 66 -4.01 -12.54 2.71
CA ILE A 66 -4.09 -11.12 3.07
C ILE A 66 -2.72 -10.49 2.86
N THR A 67 -2.71 -9.31 2.25
CA THR A 67 -1.54 -8.44 2.24
C THR A 67 -1.77 -7.25 3.16
N THR A 68 -0.70 -6.69 3.70
CA THR A 68 -0.73 -5.51 4.55
C THR A 68 0.44 -4.59 4.20
N PHE A 69 0.24 -3.30 4.42
CA PHE A 69 1.26 -2.28 4.18
C PHE A 69 1.46 -1.45 5.46
N PRO A 70 2.64 -0.82 5.64
CA PRO A 70 2.88 0.06 6.77
C PRO A 70 1.86 1.19 6.86
N SER A 71 1.72 1.76 8.05
CA SER A 71 0.83 2.89 8.30
C SER A 71 1.05 4.05 7.30
N GLY A 72 -0.06 4.64 6.85
CA GLY A 72 -0.05 5.72 5.87
C GLY A 72 0.23 5.30 4.42
N TYR A 73 0.35 3.99 4.12
CA TYR A 73 0.52 3.53 2.74
C TYR A 73 -0.62 3.98 1.81
N LEU A 74 -1.88 3.90 2.26
CA LEU A 74 -3.03 4.31 1.45
C LEU A 74 -3.04 5.82 1.16
N ALA A 75 -2.60 6.65 2.12
CA ALA A 75 -2.49 8.10 1.93
C ALA A 75 -1.37 8.48 0.93
N LYS A 76 -0.34 7.62 0.77
CA LYS A 76 0.78 7.84 -0.15
C LYS A 76 0.51 7.38 -1.58
N ARG A 77 -0.62 6.72 -1.83
CA ARG A 77 -1.02 6.34 -3.19
C ARG A 77 -1.58 7.59 -3.89
N ALA A 78 -0.67 8.46 -4.31
CA ALA A 78 -1.02 9.52 -5.26
C ALA A 78 -1.69 8.85 -6.46
N GLU A 79 -2.91 9.28 -6.79
CA GLU A 79 -3.56 8.88 -8.03
C GLU A 79 -2.56 9.08 -9.17
N PRO A 80 -2.36 8.09 -10.06
CA PRO A 80 -1.56 8.34 -11.25
C PRO A 80 -2.25 9.46 -12.01
N VAL A 81 -1.63 10.64 -11.99
CA VAL A 81 -2.06 11.77 -12.82
C VAL A 81 -1.90 11.30 -14.25
N VAL A 82 -3.01 10.85 -14.85
CA VAL A 82 -3.04 10.55 -16.28
C VAL A 82 -2.81 11.89 -16.97
N PRO A 83 -1.66 12.10 -17.65
CA PRO A 83 -1.48 13.33 -18.39
C PRO A 83 -2.59 13.42 -19.42
N ALA A 84 -3.22 14.59 -19.53
CA ALA A 84 -4.28 14.83 -20.52
C ALA A 84 -3.82 14.35 -21.91
N PRO A 85 -4.71 13.72 -22.71
CA PRO A 85 -4.37 13.31 -24.06
C PRO A 85 -3.74 14.48 -24.81
N ARG A 86 -2.49 14.32 -25.24
CA ARG A 86 -1.83 15.31 -26.09
C ARG A 86 -2.54 15.21 -27.44
N GLU A 87 -3.24 16.26 -27.86
CA GLU A 87 -3.79 16.33 -29.22
C GLU A 87 -2.64 16.09 -30.20
N ILE A 88 -2.65 14.93 -30.85
CA ILE A 88 -1.73 14.64 -31.95
C ILE A 88 -2.25 15.50 -33.10
N ALA A 89 -1.69 16.71 -33.23
CA ALA A 89 -1.97 17.58 -34.35
C ALA A 89 -1.70 16.78 -35.63
N GLN A 90 -2.78 16.48 -36.36
CA GLN A 90 -2.71 15.92 -37.70
C GLN A 90 -2.14 17.01 -38.60
N GLU A 91 -0.82 17.02 -38.77
CA GLU A 91 -0.20 17.85 -39.79
C GLU A 91 -0.45 17.22 -41.16
N THR A 92 -1.49 17.77 -41.76
CA THR A 92 -1.99 17.72 -43.12
C THR A 92 -1.01 17.32 -44.22
N ALA A 93 -1.56 16.57 -45.17
CA ALA A 93 -1.03 16.25 -46.48
C ALA A 93 -0.41 17.44 -47.26
N LEU A 94 0.41 17.09 -48.26
CA LEU A 94 1.11 17.88 -49.30
C LEU A 94 2.62 17.96 -48.99
N LYS A 95 3.51 17.21 -49.66
CA LYS A 95 3.84 17.33 -51.09
C LYS A 95 4.63 16.09 -51.55
N PHE A 96 4.02 15.21 -52.34
CA PHE A 96 4.77 14.33 -53.25
C PHE A 96 4.43 14.74 -54.68
N THR A 97 5.16 15.72 -55.20
CA THR A 97 5.22 15.95 -56.64
C THR A 97 6.06 14.83 -57.24
N TRP A 98 5.41 13.81 -57.78
CA TRP A 98 6.07 12.78 -58.57
C TRP A 98 6.58 13.42 -59.88
N ARG A 99 7.89 13.59 -60.01
CA ARG A 99 8.54 13.72 -61.32
C ARG A 99 8.80 12.32 -61.84
N ALA A 100 8.10 11.93 -62.90
CA ALA A 100 8.40 10.70 -63.63
C ALA A 100 9.78 10.82 -64.32
N PRO A 101 10.65 9.78 -64.25
CA PRO A 101 11.81 9.71 -65.14
C PRO A 101 11.37 9.29 -66.55
N ILE A 102 12.06 9.88 -67.52
CA ILE A 102 11.96 9.64 -68.96
C ILE A 102 12.48 8.24 -69.26
N MET A 103 11.68 7.42 -69.95
CA MET A 103 12.14 6.37 -70.87
C MET A 103 11.06 6.11 -71.93
#